data_AF-A0A972U1W5-F1
#
_entry.id   AF-A0A972U1W5-F1
#
_cell.length_a   1.000
_cell.length_b   1.000
_cell.length_c   1.000
_cell.angle_alpha   90.00
_cell.angle_beta   90.00
_cell.angle_gamma   90.00
#
_symmetry.space_group_name_H-M   'P 1'
#
loop_
_entity.id
_entity.type
_entity.pdbx_description
1 polymer ?
#
loop_
_entity_poly.entity_id
_entity_poly.type
_entity_poly.pdbx_seq_one_letter_code
_entity_poly.pdbx_strand_id
1 'polypeptide(L)'
;MARVVVDVMLKPEILDPQGRAVKGALTRIGLVGVADVRQGKQFIIDLDGEIDEAVLAQLHELAADLLSNPVIEDYELSVDMTGGGDEHPEHTGTAFGASSDAVVK
;
A
#
# COMPACT_ATOMS: atom_id res chain seq x y z
N MET A 1 -4.19 -20.90 -8.31
CA MET A 1 -4.31 -19.47 -8.65
C MET A 1 -3.89 -18.73 -7.41
N ALA A 2 -2.82 -17.97 -7.51
CA ALA A 2 -2.29 -17.17 -6.41
C ALA A 2 -2.57 -15.70 -6.70
N ARG A 3 -2.91 -14.93 -5.66
CA ARG A 3 -3.12 -13.50 -5.77
C ARG A 3 -2.00 -12.77 -5.05
N VAL A 4 -1.47 -11.74 -5.70
CA VAL A 4 -0.44 -10.86 -5.13
C VAL A 4 -0.98 -9.44 -5.12
N VAL A 5 -0.84 -8.78 -3.99
CA VAL A 5 -1.18 -7.38 -3.84
C VAL A 5 0.11 -6.58 -3.64
N VAL A 6 0.31 -5.57 -4.48
CA VAL A 6 1.41 -4.61 -4.35
C VAL A 6 0.83 -3.25 -4.02
N ASP A 7 1.04 -2.80 -2.80
CA ASP A 7 0.66 -1.47 -2.35
C ASP A 7 1.84 -0.52 -2.55
N VAL A 8 1.60 0.61 -3.21
CA VAL A 8 2.60 1.65 -3.51
C VAL A 8 2.17 2.97 -2.90
N MET A 9 3.01 3.53 -2.04
CA MET A 9 2.73 4.75 -1.29
C MET A 9 3.85 5.77 -1.46
N LEU A 10 3.50 7.05 -1.54
CA LEU A 10 4.50 8.13 -1.45
C LEU A 10 5.25 8.03 -0.12
N LYS A 11 6.58 8.17 -0.18
CA LYS A 11 7.46 8.25 0.99
C LYS A 11 6.95 9.28 2.01
N PRO A 12 7.11 9.05 3.33
CA PRO A 12 6.55 9.93 4.35
C PRO A 12 6.90 11.41 4.18
N GLU A 13 8.14 11.69 3.77
CA GLU A 13 8.70 13.04 3.54
C GLU A 13 8.17 13.72 2.27
N ILE A 14 7.55 12.97 1.36
CA ILE A 14 7.01 13.51 0.12
C ILE A 14 5.60 14.02 0.35
N LEU A 15 5.37 15.26 -0.07
CA LEU A 15 4.06 15.89 -0.03
C LEU A 15 3.11 15.18 -0.99
N ASP A 16 1.89 14.91 -0.51
CA ASP A 16 0.79 14.35 -1.30
C ASP A 16 -0.31 15.41 -1.54
N PRO A 17 -0.30 16.14 -2.68
CA PRO A 17 -1.36 17.07 -3.02
C PRO A 17 -2.72 16.41 -3.20
N GLN A 18 -2.77 15.14 -3.62
CA GLN A 18 -4.01 14.41 -3.89
C GLN A 18 -4.69 14.02 -2.58
N GLY A 19 -3.94 13.43 -1.64
CA GLY A 19 -4.41 13.16 -0.27
C GLY A 19 -4.91 14.44 0.44
N ARG A 20 -4.19 15.56 0.30
CA ARG A 20 -4.66 16.86 0.84
C ARG A 20 -5.96 17.34 0.21
N ALA A 21 -6.13 17.16 -1.10
CA ALA A 21 -7.37 17.50 -1.78
C ALA A 21 -8.55 16.65 -1.26
N VAL A 22 -8.32 15.34 -1.08
CA VAL A 22 -9.31 14.42 -0.50
C VAL A 22 -9.67 14.81 0.93
N LYS A 23 -8.68 15.06 1.80
CA LYS A 23 -8.91 15.56 3.16
C LYS A 23 -9.77 16.81 3.18
N GLY A 24 -9.48 17.77 2.29
CA GLY A 24 -10.28 18.99 2.14
C GLY A 24 -11.72 18.71 1.69
N ALA A 25 -11.94 17.72 0.82
CA ALA A 25 -13.28 17.29 0.43
C ALA A 25 -14.03 16.63 1.61
N LEU A 26 -13.37 15.79 2.41
CA LEU A 26 -13.93 15.15 3.59
C LEU A 26 -14.41 16.19 4.63
N THR A 27 -13.64 17.26 4.84
CA THR A 27 -14.07 18.37 5.70
C THR A 27 -15.32 19.06 5.16
N ARG A 28 -15.42 19.28 3.84
CA ARG A 28 -16.58 19.96 3.22
C ARG A 28 -17.88 19.17 3.34
N ILE A 29 -17.81 17.84 3.36
CA ILE A 29 -18.98 16.97 3.56
C ILE A 29 -19.32 16.73 5.04
N GLY A 30 -18.59 17.38 5.96
CA GLY A 30 -18.88 17.36 7.39
C GLY A 30 -18.23 16.22 8.17
N LEU A 31 -17.29 15.46 7.58
CA LEU A 31 -16.56 14.44 8.30
C LEU A 31 -15.51 15.08 9.22
N VAL A 32 -15.70 14.93 10.52
CA VAL A 32 -14.81 15.44 11.56
C VAL A 32 -13.86 14.35 12.06
N GLY A 33 -12.69 14.75 12.58
CA GLY A 33 -11.72 13.82 13.19
C GLY A 33 -10.72 13.18 12.23
N VAL A 34 -10.74 13.51 10.93
CA VAL A 34 -9.74 13.03 9.96
C VAL A 34 -8.41 13.77 10.19
N ALA A 35 -7.44 13.06 10.77
CA ALA A 35 -6.12 13.62 11.06
C ALA A 35 -5.29 13.85 9.80
N ASP A 36 -5.26 12.88 8.88
CA ASP A 36 -4.56 12.99 7.60
C ASP A 36 -5.16 12.05 6.54
N VAL A 37 -4.85 12.30 5.28
CA VAL A 37 -5.18 11.40 4.17
C VAL A 37 -3.97 11.33 3.26
N ARG A 38 -3.52 10.10 2.98
CA ARG A 38 -2.53 9.81 1.94
C ARG A 38 -3.18 8.94 0.89
N GLN A 39 -2.82 9.19 -0.36
CA GLN A 39 -3.25 8.40 -1.50
C GLN A 39 -2.06 7.63 -2.08
N GLY A 40 -2.33 6.38 -2.46
CA GLY A 40 -1.37 5.52 -3.13
C GLY A 40 -2.02 4.75 -4.26
N LYS A 41 -1.32 3.72 -4.74
CA LYS A 41 -1.77 2.79 -5.77
C LYS A 41 -1.79 1.38 -5.18
N GLN A 42 -2.75 0.57 -5.59
CA GLN A 42 -2.78 -0.86 -5.31
C GLN A 42 -2.82 -1.61 -6.63
N PHE A 43 -1.93 -2.58 -6.79
CA PHE A 43 -1.92 -3.49 -7.92
C PHE A 43 -2.29 -4.88 -7.43
N ILE A 44 -3.35 -5.46 -8.01
CA ILE A 44 -3.78 -6.83 -7.73
C ILE A 44 -3.39 -7.67 -8.93
N ILE A 45 -2.53 -8.66 -8.71
CA ILE A 45 -1.95 -9.51 -9.75
C ILE A 45 -2.37 -10.95 -9.46
N ASP A 46 -3.16 -11.51 -10.38
CA ASP A 46 -3.57 -12.92 -10.33
C ASP A 46 -2.63 -13.75 -11.20
N LEU A 47 -2.07 -14.82 -10.63
CA LEU A 47 -1.11 -15.71 -11.26
C LEU A 47 -1.64 -17.15 -11.31
N ASP A 48 -1.43 -17.80 -12.44
CA ASP A 48 -1.63 -19.24 -12.56
C ASP A 48 -0.47 -19.99 -11.88
N GLY A 49 -0.79 -21.08 -11.18
CA GLY A 49 0.20 -21.88 -10.45
C GLY A 49 0.47 -21.41 -9.02
N GLU A 50 1.60 -21.87 -8.47
CA GLU A 50 2.11 -21.53 -7.14
C GLU A 50 3.16 -20.41 -7.25
N ILE A 51 3.32 -19.64 -6.17
CA ILE A 51 4.38 -18.63 -6.08
C ILE A 51 5.57 -19.25 -5.37
N ASP A 52 6.56 -19.65 -6.16
CA ASP A 52 7.86 -20.04 -5.64
C ASP A 52 8.77 -18.82 -5.43
N GLU A 53 9.97 -19.05 -4.88
CA GLU A 53 10.94 -17.98 -4.61
C GLU A 53 11.37 -17.23 -5.88
N ALA A 54 11.39 -17.89 -7.03
CA ALA A 54 11.80 -17.28 -8.30
C ALA A 54 10.72 -16.33 -8.84
N VAL A 55 9.45 -16.74 -8.77
CA VAL A 55 8.31 -15.89 -9.12
C VAL A 55 8.22 -14.71 -8.15
N LEU A 56 8.39 -14.95 -6.85
CA LEU A 56 8.38 -13.88 -5.85
C LEU A 56 9.48 -12.84 -6.10
N ALA A 57 10.71 -13.28 -6.44
CA ALA A 57 11.80 -12.38 -6.79
C ALA A 57 11.48 -11.52 -8.03
N GLN A 58 10.87 -12.10 -9.06
CA GLN A 58 10.44 -11.37 -10.27
C GLN A 58 9.36 -10.34 -9.95
N LEU A 59 8.42 -10.65 -9.05
CA LEU A 59 7.39 -9.71 -8.62
C LEU A 59 7.98 -8.53 -7.85
N HIS A 60 9.02 -8.76 -7.05
CA HIS A 60 9.76 -7.68 -6.39
C HIS A 60 10.50 -6.79 -7.38
N GLU A 61 11.15 -7.36 -8.41
CA GLU A 61 11.79 -6.60 -9.48
C GLU A 61 10.77 -5.75 -10.24
N LEU A 62 9.64 -6.36 -10.63
CA LEU A 62 8.51 -5.65 -11.25
C LEU A 62 8.01 -4.48 -10.40
N ALA A 63 7.84 -4.70 -9.09
CA ALA A 63 7.36 -3.68 -8.17
C ALA A 63 8.35 -2.50 -8.04
N ALA A 64 9.65 -2.81 -7.96
CA ALA A 64 10.72 -1.81 -7.84
C ALA A 64 10.94 -1.00 -9.13
N ASP A 65 10.91 -1.65 -10.28
CA ASP A 65 11.33 -1.04 -11.55
C ASP A 65 10.18 -0.43 -12.35
N LEU A 66 8.96 -0.95 -12.17
CA LEU A 66 7.80 -0.54 -12.96
C LEU A 66 6.65 0.05 -12.14
N LEU A 67 6.26 -0.59 -11.04
CA LEU A 67 5.03 -0.23 -10.33
C LEU A 67 5.22 0.98 -9.39
N SER A 68 6.45 1.20 -8.94
CA SER A 68 6.83 2.29 -8.05
C SER A 68 7.90 3.20 -8.67
N ASN A 69 7.94 4.45 -8.22
CA ASN A 69 9.08 5.33 -8.43
C ASN A 69 9.97 5.32 -7.17
N PRO A 70 11.15 4.68 -7.20
CA PRO A 70 11.97 4.45 -6.00
C PRO A 70 12.48 5.74 -5.34
N VAL A 71 12.48 6.87 -6.05
CA VAL A 71 12.92 8.15 -5.51
C VAL A 71 11.88 8.74 -4.54
N ILE A 72 10.59 8.51 -4.79
CA ILE A 72 9.50 9.21 -4.09
C ILE A 72 8.42 8.28 -3.53
N GLU A 73 8.44 7.00 -3.88
CA GLU A 73 7.47 5.99 -3.45
C GLU A 73 8.20 4.82 -2.79
N ASP A 74 7.53 4.17 -1.85
CA ASP A 74 7.85 2.85 -1.32
C ASP A 74 6.75 1.87 -1.74
N TYR A 75 7.06 0.58 -1.74
CA TYR A 75 6.08 -0.47 -2.01
C TYR A 75 6.16 -1.59 -0.97
N GLU A 76 5.03 -2.27 -0.78
CA GLU A 76 4.91 -3.49 0.01
C GLU A 76 4.19 -4.55 -0.85
N LEU A 77 4.67 -5.79 -0.78
CA LEU A 77 4.11 -6.92 -1.51
C LEU A 77 3.54 -7.93 -0.52
N SER A 78 2.30 -8.35 -0.74
CA SER A 78 1.65 -9.43 0.01
C SER A 78 1.11 -10.50 -0.94
N VAL A 79 1.19 -11.75 -0.50
CA VAL A 79 0.69 -12.91 -1.25
C VAL A 79 -0.52 -13.46 -0.52
N ASP A 80 -1.68 -13.36 -1.16
CA ASP A 80 -2.89 -14.05 -0.73
C ASP A 80 -2.99 -15.38 -1.45
N MET A 81 -2.73 -16.45 -0.70
CA MET A 81 -3.09 -17.79 -1.13
C MET A 81 -4.59 -17.97 -0.92
N THR A 82 -5.41 -17.50 -1.87
CA THR A 82 -6.86 -17.72 -1.83
C THR A 82 -7.18 -19.19 -2.09
N GLY A 83 -6.99 -20.02 -1.06
CA GLY A 83 -7.51 -21.37 -0.98
C GLY A 83 -8.99 -21.35 -0.61
N GLY A 84 -9.87 -21.04 -1.57
CA GLY A 84 -11.31 -21.30 -1.51
C GLY A 84 -12.13 -20.42 -0.56
N GLY A 85 -12.93 -19.51 -1.13
CA GLY A 85 -14.00 -18.81 -0.43
C GLY A 85 -14.00 -17.32 -0.74
N ASP A 86 -15.13 -16.82 -1.21
CA ASP A 86 -15.47 -15.41 -1.37
C ASP A 86 -15.46 -14.68 -0.01
N GLU A 87 -14.29 -14.48 0.56
CA GLU A 87 -14.10 -13.63 1.73
C GLU A 87 -13.08 -12.56 1.33
N HIS A 88 -13.60 -11.39 0.99
CA HIS A 88 -12.83 -10.17 0.80
C HIS A 88 -12.15 -9.87 2.15
N PRO A 89 -10.84 -10.08 2.31
CA PRO A 89 -10.21 -9.76 3.57
C PRO A 89 -10.23 -8.24 3.66
N GLU A 90 -10.84 -7.74 4.73
CA GLU A 90 -10.71 -6.35 5.11
C GLU A 90 -9.22 -6.00 5.23
N HIS A 91 -8.71 -5.22 4.27
CA HIS A 91 -7.38 -4.63 4.35
C HIS A 91 -7.37 -3.68 5.57
N THR A 92 -7.09 -4.22 6.76
CA THR A 92 -6.60 -3.42 7.87
C THR A 92 -5.25 -2.91 7.44
N GLY A 93 -5.22 -1.70 6.87
CA GLY A 93 -4.00 -1.03 6.48
C GLY A 93 -2.99 -1.09 7.62
N THR A 94 -1.94 -1.88 7.42
CA THR A 94 -0.77 -1.85 8.28
C THR A 94 -0.30 -0.40 8.29
N ALA A 95 -0.37 0.23 9.46
CA ALA A 95 0.04 1.61 9.60
C ALA A 95 1.52 1.71 9.19
N PHE A 96 1.79 2.38 8.07
CA PHE A 96 3.13 2.75 7.68
C PHE A 96 3.75 3.62 8.80
N GLY A 97 4.62 2.99 9.58
CA GLY A 97 5.63 3.55 10.47
C GLY A 97 5.28 4.87 11.17
N ALA A 98 4.63 4.80 12.33
CA ALA A 98 4.86 5.78 13.38
C ALA A 98 6.26 5.55 14.00
N SER A 99 7.30 6.13 13.40
CA SER A 99 8.57 6.33 14.10
C SER A 99 8.51 7.67 14.83
N SER A 100 7.88 7.68 16.01
CA SER A 100 8.07 8.77 16.97
C SER A 100 9.29 8.45 17.82
N ASP A 101 10.37 9.19 17.56
CA ASP A 101 11.52 9.30 18.45
C ASP A 101 11.03 9.83 19.81
N ALA A 102 10.80 8.91 20.74
CA ALA A 102 10.45 9.24 22.11
C ALA A 102 11.74 9.40 22.91
N VAL A 103 12.19 10.64 22.98
CA VAL A 103 13.05 11.15 24.06
C VAL A 103 12.53 10.62 25.40
N VAL A 104 13.31 9.78 26.06
CA VAL A 104 13.13 9.48 27.48
C VAL A 104 14.48 9.64 28.19
N LYS A 105 14.62 10.82 28.80
CA LYS A 105 15.52 11.25 29.88
C LYS A 105 17.03 11.18 29.68
#